data_AF-A0A6B0XZ62-F1
#
_entry.id   AF-A0A6B0XZ62-F1
#
_cell.length_a   1.000
_cell.length_b   1.000
_cell.length_c   1.000
_cell.angle_alpha   90.00
_cell.angle_beta   90.00
_cell.angle_gamma   90.00
#
_symmetry.space_group_name_H-M   'P 1'
#
loop_
_entity.id
_entity.type
_entity.pdbx_description
1 polymer ?
#
loop_
_entity_poly.entity_id
_entity_poly.type
_entity_poly.pdbx_seq_one_letter_code
_entity_poly.pdbx_strand_id
1 'polypeptide(L)'
;MKIALPGIDGSLKDYAMQGRPIEAEPLGPDPVRVVFSAAHVVADPHTDNDPSGMATLDWEATMAFRRHLAGLGLGIAEAMDTA
;
A
#
# COMPACT_ATOMS: atom_id res chain seq x y z
N MET A 1 17.52 3.25 14.30
CA MET A 1 17.98 2.45 13.15
C MET A 1 18.47 3.39 12.07
N LYS A 2 19.60 3.08 11.42
CA LYS A 2 20.14 3.84 10.29
C LYS A 2 20.14 2.97 9.04
N ILE A 3 19.87 3.56 7.88
CA ILE A 3 19.90 2.90 6.58
C ILE A 3 20.72 3.74 5.61
N ALA A 4 21.61 3.11 4.83
CA ALA A 4 22.33 3.79 3.78
C ALA A 4 21.42 3.96 2.56
N LEU A 5 21.13 5.20 2.15
CA LEU A 5 20.29 5.52 1.00
C LEU A 5 21.10 6.26 -0.08
N PRO A 6 20.79 6.07 -1.38
CA PRO A 6 21.44 6.80 -2.45
C PRO A 6 21.11 8.30 -2.34
N GLY A 7 22.15 9.12 -2.34
CA GLY A 7 22.07 10.57 -2.47
C GLY A 7 21.96 11.01 -3.93
N ILE A 8 21.66 12.29 -4.13
CA ILE A 8 21.50 12.88 -5.48
C ILE A 8 22.77 12.76 -6.35
N ASP A 9 23.91 12.63 -5.69
CA ASP A 9 25.25 12.51 -6.28
C ASP A 9 25.64 11.04 -6.52
N GLY A 10 24.72 10.09 -6.28
CA GLY A 10 24.97 8.65 -6.36
C GLY A 10 25.77 8.08 -5.19
N SER A 11 26.23 8.91 -4.24
CA SER A 11 26.90 8.43 -3.03
C SER A 11 25.89 7.91 -2.01
N LEU A 12 26.28 6.91 -1.21
CA LEU A 12 25.44 6.45 -0.11
C LEU A 12 25.55 7.41 1.08
N LYS A 13 24.40 7.77 1.65
CA LYS A 13 24.29 8.61 2.84
C LYS A 13 23.47 7.89 3.91
N ASP A 14 23.99 7.91 5.14
CA ASP A 14 23.26 7.38 6.29
C ASP A 14 22.01 8.23 6.56
N TYR A 15 20.86 7.59 6.46
CA TYR A 15 19.59 8.15 6.89
C TYR A 15 19.16 7.53 8.20
N ALA A 16 18.96 8.36 9.22
CA ALA A 16 18.31 7.97 10.45
C ALA A 16 16.81 8.28 10.35
N MET A 17 15.97 7.29 10.65
CA MET A 17 14.52 7.50 10.72
C MET A 17 14.17 8.58 11.74
N GLN A 18 13.43 9.60 11.32
CA GLN A 18 13.07 10.75 12.18
C GLN A 18 11.57 10.78 12.56
N GLY A 19 10.73 10.07 11.80
CA GLY A 19 9.29 10.05 12.02
C GLY A 19 8.87 9.19 13.22
N ARG A 20 7.81 9.63 13.91
CA ARG A 20 7.05 8.78 14.84
C ARG A 20 5.85 8.21 14.08
N PRO A 21 5.69 6.87 13.99
CA PRO A 21 4.51 6.28 13.37
C PRO A 21 3.22 6.75 14.03
N ILE A 22 2.17 6.95 13.23
CA ILE A 22 0.83 7.26 13.71
C ILE A 22 0.12 5.94 13.98
N GLU A 23 -0.50 5.81 15.15
CA GLU A 23 -1.34 4.65 15.45
C GLU A 23 -2.64 4.75 14.65
N ALA A 24 -3.05 3.64 14.06
CA ALA A 24 -4.23 3.60 13.23
C ALA A 24 -5.50 3.69 14.09
N GLU A 25 -6.30 4.73 13.86
CA GLU A 25 -7.64 4.88 14.42
C GLU A 25 -8.69 4.71 13.31
N PRO A 26 -9.62 3.75 13.43
CA PRO A 26 -10.68 3.58 12.44
C PRO A 26 -11.61 4.81 12.40
N LEU A 27 -12.10 5.16 11.21
CA LEU A 27 -13.19 6.12 11.08
C LEU A 27 -14.42 5.61 11.83
N GLY A 28 -14.98 6.48 12.67
CA GLY A 28 -16.21 6.20 13.40
C GLY A 28 -17.43 6.04 12.49
N PRO A 29 -18.59 5.65 13.05
CA PRO A 29 -19.78 5.27 12.27
C PRO A 29 -20.46 6.43 11.50
N ASP A 30 -20.17 7.69 11.84
CA ASP A 30 -20.71 8.88 11.17
C ASP A 30 -19.60 9.92 10.93
N PRO A 31 -18.70 9.66 9.96
CA PRO A 31 -17.62 10.57 9.67
C PRO A 31 -18.15 11.81 8.94
N VAL A 32 -17.62 12.99 9.28
CA VAL A 32 -17.97 14.26 8.61
C VAL A 32 -17.60 14.31 7.12
N ARG A 33 -16.90 13.28 6.61
CA ARG A 33 -16.53 13.09 5.20
C ARG A 33 -16.65 11.61 4.84
N VAL A 34 -17.06 11.35 3.61
CA VAL A 34 -16.96 10.02 3.00
C VAL A 34 -15.59 9.93 2.32
N VAL A 35 -14.77 8.97 2.73
CA VAL A 35 -13.40 8.80 2.24
C VAL A 35 -13.25 7.40 1.64
N PHE A 36 -12.74 7.36 0.42
CA PHE A 36 -12.39 6.12 -0.28
C PHE A 36 -10.88 6.03 -0.49
N SER A 37 -10.34 4.83 -0.37
CA SER A 37 -9.03 4.48 -0.90
C SER A 37 -9.22 3.76 -2.24
N ALA A 38 -8.61 4.28 -3.30
CA ALA A 38 -8.39 3.51 -4.52
C ALA A 38 -7.32 2.46 -4.22
N ALA A 39 -7.73 1.20 -4.08
CA ALA A 39 -6.86 0.14 -3.60
C ALA A 39 -6.04 -0.46 -4.75
N HIS A 40 -4.74 -0.64 -4.53
CA HIS A 40 -3.85 -1.35 -5.46
C HIS A 40 -4.14 -2.86 -5.46
N VAL A 41 -3.59 -3.57 -6.44
CA VAL A 41 -3.52 -5.05 -6.45
C VAL A 41 -2.11 -5.52 -6.10
N VAL A 42 -1.98 -6.75 -5.61
CA VAL A 42 -0.70 -7.39 -5.37
C VAL A 42 -0.44 -8.41 -6.47
N ALA A 43 0.65 -8.24 -7.21
CA ALA A 43 1.07 -9.22 -8.20
C ALA A 43 1.56 -10.50 -7.51
N ASP A 44 1.26 -11.66 -8.11
CA ASP A 44 1.85 -12.93 -7.68
C ASP A 44 3.33 -12.97 -8.12
N PRO A 45 4.31 -12.97 -7.19
CA PRO A 45 5.72 -12.97 -7.56
C PRO A 45 6.25 -14.35 -7.98
N HIS A 46 5.44 -15.40 -7.87
CA HIS A 46 5.81 -16.79 -8.18
C HIS A 46 5.17 -17.31 -9.47
N THR A 47 4.43 -16.47 -10.18
CA THR A 47 3.87 -16.80 -11.49
C THR A 47 4.95 -16.88 -12.57
N ASP A 48 4.78 -17.82 -13.51
CA ASP A 48 5.60 -17.92 -14.73
C ASP A 48 5.14 -16.94 -15.85
N ASN A 49 4.13 -16.11 -15.58
CA ASN A 49 3.62 -15.14 -16.57
C ASN A 49 4.63 -14.02 -16.84
N ASP A 50 4.68 -13.56 -18.09
CA ASP A 50 5.45 -12.39 -18.49
C ASP A 50 4.95 -11.16 -17.70
N PRO A 51 5.82 -10.45 -16.94
CA PRO A 51 5.43 -9.27 -16.16
C PRO A 51 4.85 -8.11 -16.99
N SER A 52 5.11 -8.08 -18.29
CA SER A 52 4.55 -7.11 -19.25
C SER A 52 3.28 -7.61 -19.95
N GLY A 53 2.89 -8.87 -19.71
CA GLY A 53 1.74 -9.53 -20.29
C GLY A 53 0.50 -9.51 -19.39
N MET A 54 -0.28 -10.59 -19.43
CA MET A 54 -1.47 -10.72 -18.57
C MET A 54 -1.05 -10.84 -17.09
N ALA A 55 -1.63 -10.00 -16.25
CA ALA A 55 -1.33 -10.01 -14.82
C ALA A 55 -1.85 -11.27 -14.12
N THR A 56 -1.01 -11.82 -13.24
CA THR A 56 -1.41 -12.78 -12.21
C THR A 56 -1.43 -12.07 -10.86
N LEU A 57 -2.54 -12.18 -10.14
CA LEU A 57 -2.70 -11.52 -8.85
C LEU A 57 -2.53 -12.52 -7.71
N ASP A 58 -1.82 -12.10 -6.67
CA ASP A 58 -1.93 -12.71 -5.35
C ASP A 58 -3.24 -12.22 -4.73
N TRP A 59 -4.29 -13.05 -4.85
CA TRP A 59 -5.61 -12.73 -4.32
C TRP A 59 -5.65 -12.68 -2.79
N GLU A 60 -4.81 -13.45 -2.11
CA GLU A 60 -4.79 -13.47 -0.64
C GLU A 60 -4.26 -12.14 -0.11
N ALA A 61 -3.10 -11.70 -0.60
CA ALA A 61 -2.50 -10.43 -0.23
C ALA A 61 -3.35 -9.23 -0.69
N THR A 62 -3.89 -9.30 -1.91
CA THR A 62 -4.83 -8.31 -2.46
C THR A 62 -6.02 -8.13 -1.52
N MET A 63 -6.66 -9.22 -1.08
CA MET A 63 -7.80 -9.16 -0.16
C MET A 63 -7.41 -8.83 1.29
N ALA A 64 -6.21 -9.17 1.73
CA ALA A 64 -5.69 -8.76 3.04
C ALA A 64 -5.61 -7.22 3.13
N PHE A 65 -5.18 -6.55 2.06
CA PHE A 65 -5.17 -5.10 2.00
C PHE A 65 -6.58 -4.49 2.05
N ARG A 66 -7.57 -5.10 1.37
CA ARG A 66 -8.98 -4.66 1.48
C ARG A 66 -9.49 -4.76 2.91
N ARG A 67 -9.21 -5.88 3.59
CA ARG A 67 -9.60 -6.06 5.00
C ARG A 67 -8.92 -5.05 5.91
N HIS A 68 -7.66 -4.70 5.63
CA HIS A 68 -6.97 -3.63 6.35
C HIS A 68 -7.68 -2.28 6.18
N LEU A 69 -7.97 -1.87 4.94
CA LEU A 69 -8.69 -0.61 4.67
C LEU A 69 -10.09 -0.58 5.31
N ALA A 70 -10.82 -1.69 5.20
CA ALA A 70 -12.12 -1.83 5.86
C ALA A 70 -12.01 -1.75 7.39
N GLY A 71 -10.95 -2.34 7.97
CA GLY A 71 -10.61 -2.22 9.39
C GLY A 71 -10.30 -0.80 9.85
N LEU A 72 -9.87 0.08 8.93
CA LEU A 72 -9.70 1.52 9.16
C LEU A 72 -11.01 2.33 8.98
N GLY A 73 -12.13 1.68 8.64
CA GLY A 73 -13.40 2.36 8.37
C GLY A 73 -13.44 3.13 7.05
N LEU A 74 -12.50 2.88 6.13
CA LEU A 74 -12.47 3.51 4.82
C LEU A 74 -13.38 2.78 3.82
N GLY A 75 -13.96 3.54 2.90
CA GLY A 75 -14.53 2.96 1.68
C GLY A 75 -13.43 2.45 0.76
N ILE A 76 -13.73 1.44 -0.05
CA ILE A 76 -12.79 0.84 -1.00
C ILE A 76 -13.31 1.09 -2.42
N ALA A 77 -12.52 1.79 -3.23
CA ALA A 77 -12.78 1.96 -4.65
C ALA A 77 -11.99 0.90 -5.42
N GLU A 78 -12.68 -0.16 -5.85
CA GLU A 78 -12.10 -1.31 -6.54
C GLU A 78 -11.91 -1.06 -8.05
N ALA A 79 -10.92 -1.75 -8.63
CA ALA A 79 -10.64 -1.77 -10.07
C ALA A 79 -10.54 -0.35 -10.70
N MET A 80 -9.97 0.59 -9.96
CA MET A 80 -9.68 1.95 -10.40
C MET A 80 -8.28 2.05 -11.01
N ASP A 81 -7.87 3.23 -11.49
CA ASP A 81 -6.54 3.50 -12.10
C ASP A 81 -5.33 3.10 -11.23
N THR A 82 -5.52 3.00 -9.91
CA THR A 82 -4.48 2.54 -8.96
C THR A 82 -4.29 1.01 -8.96
N ALA A 83 -5.26 0.26 -9.47
CA ALA A 83 -5.33 -1.21 -9.46
C ALA A 83 -4.82 -1.82 -10.77
#